data_AF-A0A9E5D5Y8-F1
#
_entry.id   AF-A0A9E5D5Y8-F1
#
_cell.length_a   1.000
_cell.length_b   1.000
_cell.length_c   1.000
_cell.angle_alpha   90.00
_cell.angle_beta   90.00
_cell.angle_gamma   90.00
#
_symmetry.space_group_name_H-M   'P 1'
#
loop_
_entity.id
_entity.type
_entity.pdbx_description
1 polymer ?
#
loop_
_entity_poly.entity_id
_entity_poly.type
_entity_poly.pdbx_seq_one_letter_code
_entity_poly.pdbx_strand_id
1 'polypeptide(L)'
;MAKTAEKTYKEYAIEEFLVRDEPYYRPIGDEIEVFTAAYRQHIPVLLKGPTGCGKTRFVEYMAWQLGRPMATVTDKGGKKNSLKDGEIRVPLITIACHEDLTASDLVGRYLLDANGTRWI
;
A
#
# COMPACT_ATOMS: atom_id res chain seq x y z
N MET A 1 13.32 27.52 31.31
CA MET A 1 13.63 26.33 30.48
C MET A 1 12.33 25.91 29.80
N ALA A 2 12.20 26.17 28.50
CA ALA A 2 10.99 25.82 27.75
C ALA A 2 10.92 24.30 27.61
N LYS A 3 9.79 23.70 28.03
CA LYS A 3 9.53 22.27 27.87
C LYS A 3 9.49 21.94 26.37
N THR A 4 10.17 20.86 25.97
CA THR A 4 10.11 20.32 24.61
C THR A 4 8.65 20.21 24.15
N ALA A 5 8.32 20.88 23.05
CA ALA A 5 6.98 20.83 22.47
C ALA A 5 6.63 19.37 22.11
N GLU A 6 5.49 18.91 22.60
CA GLU A 6 4.94 17.58 22.31
C GLU A 6 4.64 17.46 20.80
N LYS A 7 4.98 16.32 20.17
CA LYS A 7 4.62 16.07 18.77
C LYS A 7 3.09 16.12 18.63
N THR A 8 2.57 17.12 17.93
CA THR A 8 1.12 17.30 17.66
C THR A 8 0.61 16.51 16.46
N TYR A 9 1.48 15.75 15.78
CA TYR A 9 1.15 15.00 14.57
C TYR A 9 1.54 13.52 14.75
N LYS A 10 0.82 12.65 14.05
CA LYS A 10 1.16 11.23 13.94
C LYS A 10 1.97 11.00 12.68
N GLU A 11 2.99 10.17 12.81
CA GLU A 11 3.88 9.76 11.75
C GLU A 11 3.78 8.24 11.67
N TYR A 12 3.58 7.71 10.48
CA TYR A 12 3.44 6.28 10.23
C TYR A 12 4.50 5.86 9.24
N ALA A 13 5.17 4.74 9.50
CA ALA A 13 6.07 4.14 8.52
C ALA A 13 5.22 3.52 7.39
N ILE A 14 5.71 3.60 6.15
CA ILE A 14 5.00 3.06 4.97
C ILE A 14 4.76 1.55 5.15
N GLU A 15 5.69 0.87 5.80
CA GLU A 15 5.69 -0.54 6.14
C GLU A 15 4.56 -0.94 7.12
N GLU A 16 3.86 0.02 7.72
CA GLU A 16 2.68 -0.23 8.54
C GLU A 16 1.42 -0.49 7.70
N PHE A 17 1.37 -0.01 6.45
CA PHE A 17 0.21 -0.08 5.56
C PHE A 17 0.14 -1.40 4.78
N LEU A 18 0.15 -2.52 5.49
CA LEU A 18 0.16 -3.86 4.89
C LEU A 18 -1.22 -4.52 4.90
N VAL A 19 -1.61 -5.09 3.77
CA VAL A 19 -2.77 -5.98 3.68
C VAL A 19 -2.35 -7.36 4.19
N ARG A 20 -2.63 -7.64 5.47
CA ARG A 20 -2.15 -8.86 6.16
C ARG A 20 -2.98 -10.10 5.81
N ASP A 21 -4.29 -9.95 5.80
CA ASP A 21 -5.23 -11.03 5.56
C ASP A 21 -5.65 -11.04 4.09
N GLU A 22 -5.92 -12.23 3.55
CA GLU A 22 -6.41 -12.38 2.17
C GLU A 22 -7.79 -11.72 2.03
N PRO A 23 -7.91 -10.63 1.25
CA PRO A 23 -9.21 -10.01 1.02
C PRO A 23 -9.98 -10.86 0.00
N TYR A 24 -11.28 -11.05 0.24
CA TYR A 24 -12.13 -11.72 -0.76
C TYR A 24 -12.21 -10.87 -2.04
N TYR A 25 -11.75 -11.44 -3.15
CA TYR A 25 -11.90 -10.91 -4.50
C TYR A 25 -12.21 -12.05 -5.46
N ARG A 26 -13.12 -11.81 -6.42
CA ARG A 26 -13.50 -12.78 -7.44
C ARG A 26 -13.04 -12.26 -8.82
N PRO A 27 -12.07 -12.92 -9.46
CA PRO A 27 -11.63 -12.54 -10.80
C PRO A 27 -12.76 -12.73 -11.82
N ILE A 28 -12.82 -11.83 -12.78
CA ILE A 28 -13.78 -11.83 -13.90
C ILE A 28 -13.11 -12.08 -15.26
N GLY A 29 -11.80 -11.81 -15.38
CA GLY A 29 -11.02 -12.00 -16.59
C GLY A 29 -9.53 -12.19 -16.28
N ASP A 30 -8.68 -11.56 -17.08
CA ASP A 30 -7.21 -11.63 -17.02
C ASP A 30 -6.58 -10.51 -16.17
N GLU A 31 -7.38 -9.75 -15.40
CA GLU A 31 -6.91 -8.56 -14.70
C GLU A 31 -5.76 -8.83 -13.71
N ILE A 32 -5.73 -9.99 -13.06
CA ILE A 32 -4.65 -10.37 -12.16
C ILE A 32 -3.33 -10.52 -12.93
N GLU A 33 -3.37 -11.17 -14.09
CA GLU A 33 -2.18 -11.40 -14.92
C GLU A 33 -1.65 -10.09 -15.49
N VAL A 34 -2.54 -9.28 -16.07
CA VAL A 34 -2.19 -7.96 -16.65
C VAL A 34 -1.63 -7.03 -15.58
N PHE A 35 -2.27 -6.95 -14.41
CA PHE A 35 -1.78 -6.11 -13.31
C PHE A 35 -0.43 -6.61 -12.76
N THR A 36 -0.24 -7.93 -12.63
CA THR A 36 1.04 -8.50 -12.20
C THR A 36 2.16 -8.17 -13.20
N ALA A 37 1.88 -8.25 -14.50
CA ALA A 37 2.83 -7.88 -15.54
C ALA A 37 3.19 -6.38 -15.47
N ALA A 38 2.19 -5.51 -15.33
CA ALA A 38 2.40 -4.07 -15.17
C ALA A 38 3.23 -3.75 -13.91
N TYR A 39 2.94 -4.39 -12.77
CA TYR A 39 3.69 -4.22 -11.54
C TYR A 39 5.17 -4.61 -11.70
N ARG A 40 5.45 -5.76 -12.31
CA ARG A 40 6.83 -6.23 -12.56
C ARG A 40 7.63 -5.30 -13.48
N GLN A 41 6.95 -4.57 -14.36
CA GLN A 41 7.56 -3.62 -15.29
C GLN A 41 7.52 -2.17 -14.77
N HIS A 42 7.03 -1.95 -13.54
CA HIS A 42 6.82 -0.61 -12.97
C HIS A 42 5.98 0.32 -13.86
N ILE A 43 4.98 -0.25 -14.54
CA ILE A 43 4.05 0.50 -15.40
C ILE A 43 2.86 0.98 -14.56
N PRO A 44 2.54 2.30 -14.55
CA PRO A 44 1.36 2.82 -13.88
C PRO A 44 0.06 2.25 -14.46
N VAL A 45 -0.89 1.91 -13.58
CA VAL A 45 -2.17 1.29 -13.96
C VAL A 45 -3.34 2.23 -13.63
N LEU A 46 -4.25 2.42 -14.59
CA LEU A 46 -5.54 3.09 -14.39
C LEU A 46 -6.67 2.07 -14.41
N LEU A 47 -7.44 2.00 -13.32
CA LEU A 47 -8.61 1.12 -13.24
C LEU A 47 -9.90 1.89 -13.57
N LYS A 48 -10.59 1.49 -14.62
CA LYS A 48 -11.86 2.11 -15.06
C LYS A 48 -13.06 1.20 -14.77
N GLY A 49 -14.20 1.80 -14.43
CA GLY A 49 -15.46 1.07 -14.22
C GLY A 49 -16.44 1.84 -13.35
N PRO A 50 -17.73 1.44 -13.30
CA PRO A 50 -18.75 2.11 -12.49
C PRO A 50 -18.44 2.04 -10.98
N THR A 51 -19.13 2.84 -10.17
CA THR A 51 -19.03 2.73 -8.72
C THR A 51 -19.47 1.34 -8.25
N GLY A 52 -18.87 0.84 -7.16
CA GLY A 52 -19.25 -0.46 -6.58
C GLY A 52 -18.78 -1.71 -7.35
N CYS A 53 -18.07 -1.60 -8.48
CA CYS A 53 -17.64 -2.77 -9.26
C CYS A 53 -16.36 -3.47 -8.73
N GLY A 54 -15.91 -3.16 -7.52
CA GLY A 54 -14.78 -3.87 -6.87
C GLY A 54 -13.36 -3.38 -7.20
N LYS A 55 -13.17 -2.22 -7.84
CA LYS A 55 -11.82 -1.68 -8.16
C LYS A 55 -10.91 -1.56 -6.93
N THR A 56 -11.40 -0.97 -5.85
CA THR A 56 -10.63 -0.83 -4.60
C THR A 56 -10.28 -2.20 -4.02
N ARG A 57 -11.23 -3.13 -4.03
CA ARG A 57 -11.04 -4.50 -3.55
C ARG A 57 -10.03 -5.28 -4.39
N PHE A 58 -10.00 -5.04 -5.70
CA PHE A 58 -9.01 -5.61 -6.61
C PHE A 58 -7.59 -5.13 -6.26
N VAL A 59 -7.38 -3.84 -6.04
CA VAL A 59 -6.06 -3.30 -5.65
C VAL A 59 -5.62 -3.85 -4.28
N GLU A 60 -6.55 -3.95 -3.33
CA GLU A 60 -6.31 -4.58 -2.02
C GLU A 60 -5.85 -6.04 -2.17
N TYR A 61 -6.54 -6.81 -3.01
CA TYR A 61 -6.18 -8.19 -3.33
C TYR A 61 -4.82 -8.29 -4.01
N MET A 62 -4.52 -7.42 -4.98
CA MET A 62 -3.22 -7.41 -5.66
C MET A 62 -2.08 -7.03 -4.71
N ALA A 63 -2.28 -6.07 -3.80
CA ALA A 63 -1.28 -5.71 -2.80
C ALA A 63 -0.97 -6.88 -1.86
N TRP A 64 -2.01 -7.58 -1.39
CA TRP A 64 -1.84 -8.82 -0.62
C TRP A 64 -1.11 -9.89 -1.44
N GLN A 65 -1.55 -10.17 -2.66
CA GLN A 65 -1.03 -11.24 -3.51
C GLN A 65 0.44 -11.01 -3.88
N LEU A 66 0.81 -9.77 -4.26
CA LEU A 66 2.17 -9.37 -4.64
C LEU A 66 3.10 -9.22 -3.43
N GLY A 67 2.55 -8.92 -2.25
CA GLY A 67 3.26 -8.84 -0.97
C GLY A 67 3.50 -10.17 -0.28
N ARG A 68 3.14 -11.29 -0.92
CA ARG A 68 3.56 -12.62 -0.47
C ARG A 68 4.96 -12.88 -0.99
N PRO A 69 5.83 -13.53 -0.19
CA PRO A 69 7.04 -14.09 -0.74
C PRO A 69 6.67 -14.96 -1.92
N MET A 70 7.29 -14.65 -3.05
CA MET A 70 7.25 -15.50 -4.22
C MET A 70 7.89 -16.82 -3.82
N ALA A 71 7.10 -17.74 -3.28
CA ALA A 71 7.54 -19.10 -3.05
C ALA A 71 8.05 -19.60 -4.40
N THR A 72 9.37 -19.75 -4.49
CA THR A 72 10.03 -20.48 -5.56
C THR A 72 9.25 -21.76 -5.79
N VAL A 73 8.90 -22.02 -7.05
CA VAL A 73 8.26 -23.26 -7.49
C VAL A 73 8.95 -24.44 -6.80
N THR A 74 8.28 -25.06 -5.83
CA THR A 74 8.72 -26.35 -5.31
C THR A 74 7.59 -27.32 -5.51
N ASP A 75 8.00 -28.43 -6.11
CA ASP A 75 7.26 -29.58 -6.56
C ASP A 75 6.20 -30.09 -5.56
N LYS A 76 5.22 -30.82 -6.09
CA LYS A 76 4.08 -31.37 -5.37
C LYS A 76 4.52 -32.17 -4.13
N GLY A 77 4.43 -31.54 -2.95
CA GLY A 77 4.46 -32.22 -1.67
C GLY A 77 5.41 -31.59 -0.66
N GLY A 78 4.94 -30.61 0.10
CA GLY A 78 5.73 -30.10 1.22
C GLY A 78 5.13 -28.89 1.89
N LYS A 79 4.66 -29.10 3.14
CA LYS A 79 4.47 -28.17 4.26
C LYS A 79 4.25 -26.67 3.93
N LYS A 80 3.14 -26.12 4.43
CA LYS A 80 2.95 -24.67 4.60
C LYS A 80 4.19 -24.10 5.31
N ASN A 81 5.08 -23.45 4.57
CA ASN A 81 6.18 -22.72 5.16
C ASN A 81 5.58 -21.51 5.87
N SER A 82 5.58 -21.55 7.20
CA SER A 82 5.47 -20.36 8.04
C SER A 82 6.63 -19.45 7.66
N LEU A 83 6.32 -18.38 6.92
CA LEU A 83 7.31 -17.46 6.38
C LEU A 83 8.04 -16.78 7.54
N LYS A 84 9.38 -16.75 7.44
CA LYS A 84 10.23 -16.03 8.41
C LYS A 84 10.15 -14.53 8.11
N ASP A 85 10.16 -13.75 9.18
CA ASP A 85 10.17 -12.29 9.18
C ASP A 85 11.30 -11.77 8.25
N GLY A 86 10.95 -11.10 7.13
CA GLY A 86 11.91 -10.51 6.19
C GLY A 86 11.56 -10.54 4.69
N GLU A 87 10.47 -11.18 4.27
CA GLU A 87 10.10 -11.26 2.84
C GLU A 87 9.14 -10.14 2.39
N ILE A 88 9.47 -9.53 1.24
CA ILE A 88 8.88 -8.33 0.63
C ILE A 88 7.38 -8.23 0.85
N ARG A 89 6.95 -7.21 1.60
CA ARG A 89 5.55 -6.88 1.78
C ARG A 89 5.25 -5.61 0.98
N VAL A 90 4.26 -5.67 0.09
CA VAL A 90 3.84 -4.53 -0.74
C VAL A 90 2.88 -3.67 0.08
N PRO A 91 3.28 -2.46 0.52
CA PRO A 91 2.41 -1.57 1.25
C PRO A 91 1.35 -0.99 0.31
N LEU A 92 0.12 -0.86 0.82
CA LEU A 92 -1.00 -0.25 0.12
C LEU A 92 -1.40 1.06 0.82
N ILE A 93 -0.95 2.17 0.25
CA ILE A 93 -1.37 3.51 0.66
C ILE A 93 -2.57 3.90 -0.19
N THR A 94 -3.73 4.09 0.44
CA THR A 94 -4.95 4.53 -0.24
C THR A 94 -5.24 5.97 0.14
N ILE A 95 -5.38 6.83 -0.87
CA ILE A 95 -5.71 8.25 -0.70
C ILE A 95 -7.10 8.47 -1.28
N ALA A 96 -8.01 8.99 -0.46
CA ALA A 96 -9.35 9.37 -0.90
C ALA A 96 -9.29 10.77 -1.53
N CYS A 97 -9.28 10.85 -2.86
CA CYS A 97 -9.26 12.12 -3.57
C CYS A 97 -10.61 12.85 -3.46
N HIS A 98 -10.56 14.16 -3.17
CA HIS A 98 -11.70 15.07 -3.15
C HIS A 98 -11.26 16.45 -3.69
N GLU A 99 -12.21 17.38 -3.84
CA GLU A 99 -11.97 18.69 -4.47
C GLU A 99 -11.02 19.61 -3.69
N ASP A 100 -10.98 19.47 -2.37
CA ASP A 100 -10.03 20.23 -1.53
C ASP A 100 -8.68 19.53 -1.32
N LEU A 101 -8.44 18.37 -1.95
CA LEU A 101 -7.15 17.69 -1.85
C LEU A 101 -6.11 18.42 -2.69
N THR A 102 -5.03 18.89 -2.06
CA THR A 102 -3.98 19.64 -2.72
C THR A 102 -2.71 18.81 -2.93
N ALA A 103 -1.83 19.26 -3.82
CA ALA A 103 -0.52 18.61 -4.01
C ALA A 103 0.32 18.57 -2.71
N SER A 104 0.18 19.57 -1.85
CA SER A 104 0.87 19.64 -0.56
C SER A 104 0.44 18.52 0.39
N ASP A 105 -0.78 18.00 0.27
CA ASP A 105 -1.24 16.87 1.09
C ASP A 105 -0.57 15.55 0.69
N LEU A 106 -0.05 15.45 -0.55
CA LEU A 106 0.66 14.27 -1.06
C LEU A 106 2.17 14.34 -0.87
N VAL A 107 2.73 15.55 -0.96
CA VAL A 107 4.20 15.77 -0.98
C VAL A 107 4.74 16.08 0.41
N GLY A 108 3.97 16.76 1.25
CA GLY A 108 4.40 17.26 2.55
C GLY A 108 4.22 18.77 2.73
N ARG A 109 4.38 19.24 3.96
CA ARG A 109 4.25 20.66 4.34
C ARG A 109 5.15 21.03 5.51
N TYR A 110 5.53 22.31 5.57
CA TYR A 110 6.22 22.85 6.74
C TYR A 110 5.28 22.96 7.94
N LEU A 111 5.70 22.41 9.09
CA LEU A 111 5.07 22.67 10.37
C LEU A 111 5.90 23.68 11.17
N LEU A 112 5.20 24.60 11.83
CA LEU A 112 5.78 25.55 12.76
C LEU A 112 5.68 24.99 14.18
N ASP A 113 6.80 24.96 14.89
CA ASP A 113 6.85 24.62 16.30
C ASP A 113 7.66 25.65 17.10
N ALA A 114 7.74 25.46 18.42
CA ALA A 114 8.44 26.39 19.32
C ALA A 114 9.97 26.46 19.06
N ASN A 115 10.54 25.47 18.38
CA ASN A 115 11.96 25.35 18.11
C ASN A 115 12.34 25.74 16.66
N GLY A 116 11.36 25.96 15.78
CA GLY A 116 11.58 26.45 14.43
C GLY A 116 10.55 25.96 13.41
N THR A 117 10.97 25.97 12.15
CA THR A 117 10.18 25.49 11.00
C THR A 117 10.80 24.18 10.51
N ARG A 118 9.99 23.13 10.35
CA ARG A 118 10.47 21.81 9.87
C ARG A 118 9.57 21.24 8.78
N TRP A 119 10.19 20.59 7.81
CA TRP A 119 9.47 19.86 6.75
C TRP A 119 8.99 18.51 7.28
N ILE A 120 7.77 18.13 6.91
CA ILE A 120 7.22 16.78 7.09
C ILE A 120 6.56 16.39 5.77
#